data_AF-A0A2E9F8Q4-F1
#
_entry.id   AF-A0A2E9F8Q4-F1
#
_cell.length_a   1.000
_cell.length_b   1.000
_cell.length_c   1.000
_cell.angle_alpha   90.00
_cell.angle_beta   90.00
_cell.angle_gamma   90.00
#
_symmetry.space_group_name_H-M   'P 1'
#
loop_
_entity.id
_entity.type
_entity.pdbx_description
1 polymer ?
#
loop_
_entity_poly.entity_id
_entity_poly.type
_entity_poly.pdbx_seq_one_letter_code
_entity_poly.pdbx_strand_id
1 'polypeptide(L)'
;MTDHNFQLIIFKPDNVPIVGLIFGVTFFLWLGMKQAHENDERIANNEPVAEYHDPEDKVLVWPDLIYIEFIALILCSVFLTVWGIVLKAPLEEPANLADSPNPSKAPWYFLGLQEMLVYYDPWLAGVVFPTLIIVGLMAIPYIDLNKKGSGYYSYAERKAEISIFMFGWLGMWVVMIIIGTFLRGPNWNFFGPFQYWDSHLLPALTNVNLSEYVWVKFLGQGLPKNILKREFFGFLLVGGYFALLPPILTLTILKKYLEKLGTARYSVFLVLLLSLAALPAKMYLRWLFNLKYLIAIPEYFFNI
;
A
#
# COMPACT_ATOMS: atom_id res chain seq x y z
N MET A 1 10.96 -17.73 -20.08
CA MET A 1 10.05 -16.71 -20.66
C MET A 1 9.52 -17.22 -22.00
N THR A 2 8.54 -18.13 -21.99
CA THR A 2 8.02 -18.81 -23.20
C THR A 2 6.62 -18.35 -23.61
N ASP A 3 5.95 -17.55 -22.79
CA ASP A 3 4.60 -17.04 -23.07
C ASP A 3 4.65 -15.67 -23.77
N HIS A 4 4.14 -15.61 -25.00
CA HIS A 4 4.15 -14.40 -25.83
C HIS A 4 3.26 -13.29 -25.26
N ASN A 5 2.13 -13.63 -24.65
CA ASN A 5 1.19 -12.65 -24.09
C ASN A 5 1.80 -11.94 -22.89
N PHE A 6 2.49 -12.68 -22.03
CA PHE A 6 3.17 -12.12 -20.88
C PHE A 6 4.35 -11.22 -21.26
N GLN A 7 5.06 -11.54 -22.34
CA GLN A 7 6.11 -10.66 -22.89
C GLN A 7 5.53 -9.32 -23.35
N LEU A 8 4.39 -9.33 -24.06
CA LEU A 8 3.73 -8.09 -24.50
C LEU A 8 3.35 -7.18 -23.32
N ILE A 9 2.95 -7.77 -22.20
CA ILE A 9 2.64 -7.00 -20.98
C ILE A 9 3.91 -6.44 -20.36
N ILE A 10 4.95 -7.26 -20.15
CA ILE A 10 6.19 -6.81 -19.49
C ILE A 10 6.91 -5.73 -20.27
N PHE A 11 7.01 -5.88 -21.60
CA PHE A 11 7.77 -4.98 -22.45
C PHE A 11 7.00 -3.73 -22.88
N LYS A 12 5.75 -3.55 -22.42
CA LYS A 12 5.05 -2.28 -22.58
C LYS A 12 5.90 -1.17 -21.93
N PRO A 13 6.19 -0.05 -22.62
CA PRO A 13 7.04 1.03 -22.09
C PRO A 13 6.64 1.51 -20.68
N ASP A 14 5.34 1.60 -20.40
CA ASP A 14 4.80 1.95 -19.07
C ASP A 14 5.16 0.97 -17.96
N ASN A 15 5.38 -0.30 -18.30
CA ASN A 15 5.59 -1.37 -17.34
C ASN A 15 7.08 -1.57 -17.00
N VAL A 16 7.99 -1.06 -17.84
CA VAL A 16 9.44 -1.15 -17.62
C VAL A 16 9.87 -0.54 -16.27
N PRO A 17 9.38 0.65 -15.85
CA PRO A 17 9.66 1.19 -14.52
C PRO A 17 9.21 0.26 -13.37
N ILE A 18 8.07 -0.43 -13.51
CA ILE A 18 7.59 -1.37 -12.48
C ILE A 18 8.49 -2.60 -12.40
N VAL A 19 8.98 -3.10 -13.53
CA VAL A 19 9.99 -4.18 -13.55
C VAL A 19 11.25 -3.73 -12.82
N GLY A 20 11.75 -2.53 -13.12
CA GLY A 20 12.87 -1.92 -12.42
C GLY A 20 12.61 -1.75 -10.92
N LEU A 21 11.39 -1.36 -10.54
CA LEU A 21 10.95 -1.26 -9.15
C LEU A 21 10.99 -2.62 -8.45
N ILE A 22 10.54 -3.71 -9.07
CA ILE A 22 10.60 -5.05 -8.48
C ILE A 22 12.05 -5.42 -8.17
N PHE A 23 12.94 -5.29 -9.16
CA PHE A 23 14.37 -5.60 -8.96
C PHE A 23 15.01 -4.70 -7.90
N GLY A 24 14.74 -3.39 -7.96
CA GLY A 24 15.25 -2.41 -7.00
C GLY A 24 14.77 -2.70 -5.57
N VAL A 25 13.46 -2.89 -5.38
CA VAL A 25 12.88 -3.20 -4.07
C VAL A 25 13.45 -4.51 -3.53
N THR A 26 13.52 -5.57 -4.34
CA THR A 26 14.10 -6.84 -3.88
C THR A 26 15.57 -6.69 -3.49
N PHE A 27 16.38 -6.02 -4.32
CA PHE A 27 17.80 -5.84 -4.06
C PHE A 27 18.06 -4.98 -2.83
N PHE A 28 17.45 -3.79 -2.74
CA PHE A 28 17.66 -2.88 -1.62
C PHE A 28 17.05 -3.40 -0.31
N LEU A 29 15.95 -4.14 -0.38
CA LEU A 29 15.42 -4.83 0.80
C LEU A 29 16.38 -5.91 1.28
N TRP A 30 16.90 -6.74 0.37
CA TRP A 30 17.91 -7.74 0.72
C TRP A 30 19.16 -7.09 1.32
N LEU A 31 19.68 -6.04 0.69
CA LEU A 31 20.86 -5.32 1.15
C LEU A 31 20.65 -4.72 2.54
N GLY A 32 19.54 -4.01 2.75
CA GLY A 32 19.22 -3.39 4.04
C GLY A 32 18.99 -4.43 5.15
N MET A 33 18.30 -5.53 4.84
CA MET A 33 18.10 -6.62 5.81
C MET A 33 19.38 -7.39 6.10
N LYS A 34 20.27 -7.57 5.12
CA LYS A 34 21.59 -8.16 5.31
C LYS A 34 22.42 -7.31 6.27
N GLN A 35 22.53 -6.00 6.00
CA GLN A 35 23.25 -5.07 6.88
C GLN A 35 22.65 -5.02 8.28
N ALA A 36 21.31 -5.02 8.38
CA ALA A 36 20.62 -5.09 9.66
C ALA A 36 20.97 -6.35 10.45
N HIS A 37 21.04 -7.50 9.79
CA HIS A 37 21.38 -8.76 10.43
C HIS A 37 22.85 -8.81 10.90
N GLU A 38 23.78 -8.37 10.05
CA GLU A 38 25.21 -8.29 10.38
C GLU A 38 25.45 -7.35 11.58
N ASN A 39 24.75 -6.21 11.62
CA ASN A 39 24.80 -5.30 12.76
C ASN A 39 24.15 -5.88 14.03
N ASP A 40 23.03 -6.57 13.89
CA ASP A 40 22.39 -7.24 15.04
C ASP A 40 23.32 -8.31 15.66
N GLU A 41 24.10 -9.03 14.84
CA GLU A 41 25.12 -9.98 15.33
C GLU A 41 26.30 -9.28 16.02
N ARG A 42 26.82 -8.19 15.43
CA ARG A 42 27.86 -7.37 16.06
C ARG A 42 27.43 -6.85 17.42
N ILE A 43 26.21 -6.31 17.51
CA ILE A 43 25.63 -5.82 18.77
C ILE A 43 25.53 -6.96 19.79
N ALA A 44 25.12 -8.16 19.37
CA ALA A 44 25.06 -9.33 20.25
C ALA A 44 26.45 -9.75 20.76
N ASN A 45 27.50 -9.54 19.96
CA ASN A 45 28.90 -9.79 20.32
C ASN A 45 29.57 -8.63 21.09
N ASN A 46 28.84 -7.54 21.38
CA ASN A 46 29.37 -6.28 21.94
C ASN A 46 30.42 -5.59 21.04
N GLU A 47 30.31 -5.77 19.73
CA GLU A 47 31.12 -5.10 18.71
C GLU A 47 30.41 -3.84 18.19
N PRO A 48 31.16 -2.81 17.74
CA PRO A 48 30.56 -1.64 17.12
C PRO A 48 29.86 -1.99 15.79
N VAL A 49 28.75 -1.31 15.51
CA VAL A 49 28.02 -1.41 14.23
C VAL A 49 28.92 -1.02 13.06
N ALA A 50 28.64 -1.54 11.87
CA ALA A 50 29.48 -1.32 10.69
C ALA A 50 29.61 0.16 10.29
N GLU A 51 28.57 0.95 10.56
CA GLU A 51 28.48 2.37 10.25
C GLU A 51 29.12 3.26 11.33
N TYR A 52 29.62 2.67 12.42
CA TYR A 52 30.40 3.40 13.41
C TYR A 52 31.76 3.75 12.83
N HIS A 53 32.03 5.05 12.73
CA HIS A 53 33.33 5.60 12.33
C HIS A 53 33.78 6.62 13.38
N ASP A 54 35.06 6.58 13.72
CA ASP A 54 35.61 7.56 14.64
C ASP A 54 35.60 8.96 14.01
N PRO A 55 35.44 10.04 14.80
CA PRO A 55 35.37 11.40 14.26
C PRO A 55 36.60 11.79 13.42
N GLU A 56 37.75 11.19 13.69
CA GLU A 56 39.00 11.42 12.96
C GLU A 56 39.01 10.77 11.56
N ASP A 57 38.18 9.76 11.31
CA ASP A 57 38.04 9.10 10.01
C ASP A 57 37.12 9.89 9.05
N LYS A 58 36.52 10.99 9.52
CA LYS A 58 35.59 11.79 8.73
C LYS A 58 36.33 12.74 7.79
N VAL A 59 35.88 12.78 6.55
CA VAL A 59 36.37 13.70 5.52
C VAL A 59 35.55 14.99 5.48
N LEU A 60 36.10 16.03 4.86
CA LEU A 60 35.39 17.30 4.71
C LEU A 60 34.29 17.17 3.64
N VAL A 61 33.13 17.79 3.88
CA VAL A 61 32.03 17.81 2.90
C VAL A 61 32.47 18.46 1.59
N TRP A 62 33.20 19.57 1.70
CA TRP A 62 33.90 20.18 0.59
C TRP A 62 35.41 19.99 0.78
N PRO A 63 36.13 19.45 -0.20
CA PRO A 63 35.67 19.11 -1.55
C PRO A 63 35.17 17.67 -1.71
N ASP A 64 35.45 16.78 -0.75
CA ASP A 64 35.45 15.33 -0.97
C ASP A 64 34.06 14.77 -1.32
N LEU A 65 33.03 15.09 -0.54
CA LEU A 65 31.67 14.61 -0.79
C LEU A 65 31.07 15.28 -2.04
N ILE A 66 31.24 16.59 -2.19
CA ILE A 66 30.60 17.36 -3.25
C ILE A 66 31.09 16.94 -4.64
N TYR A 67 32.37 16.62 -4.81
CA TYR A 67 32.85 16.11 -6.10
C TYR A 67 32.23 14.75 -6.46
N ILE A 68 32.09 13.84 -5.48
CA ILE A 68 31.48 12.53 -5.71
C ILE A 68 29.99 12.70 -6.06
N GLU A 69 29.26 13.54 -5.32
CA GLU A 69 27.85 13.84 -5.60
C GLU A 69 27.66 14.51 -6.96
N PHE A 70 28.55 15.42 -7.35
CA PHE A 70 28.50 16.09 -8.65
C PHE A 70 28.72 15.10 -9.81
N ILE A 71 29.68 14.17 -9.68
CA ILE A 71 29.89 13.10 -10.66
C ILE A 71 28.65 12.20 -10.74
N ALA A 72 28.09 11.79 -9.59
CA ALA A 72 26.87 10.98 -9.55
C ALA A 72 25.69 11.70 -10.20
N LEU A 73 25.55 13.01 -9.99
CA LEU A 73 24.51 13.84 -10.61
C LEU A 73 24.66 13.88 -12.14
N ILE A 74 25.87 14.06 -12.65
CA ILE A 74 26.14 14.04 -14.10
C ILE A 74 25.77 12.66 -14.67
N LEU A 75 26.24 11.58 -14.04
CA LEU A 75 25.95 10.22 -14.49
C LEU A 75 24.44 9.92 -14.46
N CYS A 76 23.75 10.33 -13.40
CA CYS A 76 22.30 10.19 -13.29
C CYS A 76 21.55 10.99 -14.37
N SER A 77 22.00 12.22 -14.64
CA SER A 77 21.41 13.08 -15.67
C SER A 77 21.58 12.50 -17.07
N VAL A 78 22.78 11.99 -17.39
CA VAL A 78 23.05 11.27 -18.64
C VAL A 78 22.17 10.03 -18.73
N PHE A 79 22.10 9.22 -17.66
CA PHE A 79 21.25 8.04 -17.60
C PHE A 79 19.77 8.36 -17.87
N LEU A 80 19.20 9.35 -17.16
CA LEU A 80 17.79 9.75 -17.34
C LEU A 80 17.53 10.33 -18.73
N THR A 81 18.48 11.06 -19.30
CA THR A 81 18.39 11.59 -20.67
C THR A 81 18.35 10.45 -21.70
N VAL A 82 19.28 9.49 -21.60
CA VAL A 82 19.31 8.31 -22.48
C VAL A 82 18.03 7.49 -22.31
N TRP A 83 17.58 7.27 -21.07
CA TRP A 83 16.33 6.57 -20.77
C TRP A 83 15.14 7.23 -21.46
N GLY A 84 15.00 8.56 -21.35
CA GLY A 84 13.90 9.31 -21.98
C GLY A 84 13.92 9.29 -23.52
N ILE A 85 15.09 9.13 -24.14
CA ILE A 85 15.23 9.00 -25.60
C ILE A 85 14.89 7.57 -26.06
N VAL A 86 15.35 6.56 -25.33
CA VAL A 86 15.21 5.14 -25.70
C VAL A 86 13.80 4.63 -25.39
N LEU A 87 13.26 4.95 -24.22
CA LEU A 87 11.93 4.55 -23.78
C LEU A 87 10.97 5.73 -23.89
N LYS A 88 10.37 5.86 -25.07
CA LYS A 88 9.39 6.91 -25.33
C LYS A 88 8.18 6.75 -24.41
N ALA A 89 7.76 7.86 -23.82
CA ALA A 89 6.50 7.91 -23.10
C ALA A 89 5.34 7.51 -24.04
N PRO A 90 4.44 6.62 -23.63
CA PRO A 90 3.28 6.25 -24.41
C PRO A 90 2.21 7.33 -24.26
N LEU A 91 2.44 8.44 -24.94
CA LEU A 91 1.44 9.48 -25.09
C LEU A 91 0.34 8.95 -26.03
N GLU A 92 -0.89 8.94 -25.54
CA GLU A 92 -2.07 8.61 -26.35
C GLU A 92 -2.37 9.74 -27.35
N GLU A 93 -3.30 9.46 -28.26
CA GLU A 93 -3.85 10.46 -29.18
C GLU A 93 -4.50 11.63 -28.41
N PRO A 94 -4.69 12.80 -29.06
CA PRO A 94 -5.40 13.91 -28.45
C PRO A 94 -6.75 13.48 -27.86
N ALA A 95 -7.04 13.95 -26.65
CA ALA A 95 -8.19 13.50 -25.88
C ALA A 95 -9.50 13.59 -26.67
N ASN A 96 -10.22 12.46 -26.73
CA ASN A 96 -11.53 12.36 -27.35
C ASN A 96 -12.59 12.10 -26.28
N LEU A 97 -13.60 12.97 -26.16
CA LEU A 97 -14.67 12.82 -25.18
C LEU A 97 -15.58 11.60 -25.44
N ALA A 98 -15.59 11.09 -26.67
CA ALA A 98 -16.40 9.94 -27.06
C ALA A 98 -15.70 8.60 -26.87
N ASP A 99 -14.39 8.60 -26.55
CA ASP A 99 -13.60 7.38 -26.39
C ASP A 99 -12.93 7.34 -25.03
N SER A 100 -13.09 6.23 -24.32
CA SER A 100 -12.46 6.03 -23.02
C SER A 100 -11.56 4.80 -23.12
N PRO A 101 -10.23 4.96 -22.97
CA PRO A 101 -9.29 3.87 -23.18
C PRO A 101 -9.58 2.70 -22.24
N ASN A 102 -9.51 1.48 -22.77
CA ASN A 102 -9.74 0.27 -22.00
C ASN A 102 -8.56 -0.69 -22.14
N PRO A 103 -7.82 -1.00 -21.05
CA PRO A 103 -8.00 -0.49 -19.68
C PRO A 103 -7.45 0.93 -19.50
N SER A 104 -8.20 1.77 -18.78
CA SER A 104 -7.70 3.06 -18.30
C SER A 104 -6.81 2.84 -17.07
N LYS A 105 -5.49 2.82 -17.26
CA LYS A 105 -4.50 2.67 -16.17
C LYS A 105 -3.95 4.04 -15.79
N ALA A 106 -3.94 4.32 -14.48
CA ALA A 106 -3.24 5.46 -13.93
C ALA A 106 -1.71 5.27 -14.06
N PRO A 107 -0.92 6.35 -13.98
CA PRO A 107 0.53 6.26 -13.86
C PRO A 107 0.92 5.31 -12.72
N TRP A 108 2.03 4.59 -12.89
CA TRP A 108 2.42 3.48 -12.03
C TRP A 108 2.50 3.83 -10.52
N TYR A 109 2.89 5.07 -10.20
CA TYR A 109 2.98 5.56 -8.82
C TYR A 109 1.62 5.79 -8.15
N PHE A 110 0.53 5.86 -8.92
CA PHE A 110 -0.85 5.89 -8.41
C PHE A 110 -1.59 4.57 -8.54
N LEU A 111 -0.97 3.56 -9.13
CA LEU A 111 -1.63 2.29 -9.44
C LEU A 111 -2.05 1.52 -8.19
N GLY A 112 -1.31 1.67 -7.09
CA GLY A 112 -1.72 1.15 -5.78
C GLY A 112 -3.03 1.78 -5.28
N LEU A 113 -3.20 3.09 -5.45
CA LEU A 113 -4.46 3.77 -5.13
C LEU A 113 -5.58 3.34 -6.07
N GLN A 114 -5.28 3.16 -7.35
CA GLN A 114 -6.27 2.69 -8.32
C GLN A 114 -6.76 1.28 -7.98
N GLU A 115 -5.86 0.38 -7.56
CA GLU A 115 -6.25 -0.95 -7.11
C GLU A 115 -7.13 -0.90 -5.84
N MET A 116 -6.94 0.09 -4.97
CA MET A 116 -7.79 0.31 -3.79
C MET A 116 -9.25 0.65 -4.15
N LEU A 117 -9.50 1.25 -5.33
CA LEU A 117 -10.86 1.56 -5.82
C LEU A 117 -11.70 0.32 -6.13
N VAL A 118 -11.07 -0.86 -6.23
CA VAL A 118 -11.81 -2.13 -6.36
C VAL A 118 -12.54 -2.49 -5.08
N TYR A 119 -12.01 -2.05 -3.94
CA TYR A 119 -12.47 -2.43 -2.60
C TYR A 119 -13.27 -1.33 -1.91
N TYR A 120 -12.99 -0.07 -2.25
CA TYR A 120 -13.59 1.08 -1.61
C TYR A 120 -14.16 2.07 -2.61
N ASP A 121 -15.14 2.84 -2.14
CA ASP A 121 -15.73 3.92 -2.91
C ASP A 121 -14.72 5.06 -3.13
N PRO A 122 -14.84 5.87 -4.21
CA PRO A 122 -13.83 6.86 -4.58
C PRO A 122 -13.47 7.87 -3.50
N TRP A 123 -14.40 8.24 -2.61
CA TRP A 123 -14.11 9.20 -1.53
C TRP A 123 -13.18 8.60 -0.45
N LEU A 124 -13.32 7.32 -0.13
CA LEU A 124 -12.44 6.61 0.81
C LEU A 124 -11.08 6.36 0.18
N ALA A 125 -11.07 5.74 -1.00
CA ALA A 125 -9.85 5.34 -1.69
C ALA A 125 -9.04 6.55 -2.22
N GLY A 126 -9.73 7.59 -2.69
CA GLY A 126 -9.11 8.76 -3.32
C GLY A 126 -8.77 9.90 -2.37
N VAL A 127 -9.45 10.02 -1.21
CA VAL A 127 -9.27 11.15 -0.30
C VAL A 127 -8.88 10.70 1.11
N VAL A 128 -9.71 9.88 1.77
CA VAL A 128 -9.51 9.54 3.19
C VAL A 128 -8.23 8.74 3.40
N PHE A 129 -8.06 7.60 2.71
CA PHE A 129 -6.87 6.76 2.92
C PHE A 129 -5.57 7.46 2.51
N PRO A 130 -5.46 8.16 1.36
CA PRO A 130 -4.27 8.95 1.05
C PRO A 130 -3.94 9.99 2.12
N THR A 131 -4.95 10.67 2.66
CA THR A 131 -4.77 11.64 3.76
C THR A 131 -4.26 10.96 5.02
N LEU A 132 -4.83 9.80 5.39
CA LEU A 132 -4.38 9.02 6.54
C LEU A 132 -2.97 8.48 6.38
N ILE A 133 -2.55 8.09 5.17
CA ILE A 133 -1.17 7.67 4.87
C ILE A 133 -0.22 8.84 5.12
N ILE A 134 -0.51 10.03 4.57
CA ILE A 134 0.34 11.22 4.74
C ILE A 134 0.42 11.62 6.22
N VAL A 135 -0.72 11.72 6.91
CA VAL A 135 -0.77 12.02 8.34
C VAL A 135 -0.03 10.96 9.15
N GLY A 136 -0.17 9.69 8.79
CA GLY A 136 0.53 8.58 9.42
C GLY A 136 2.04 8.70 9.30
N LEU A 137 2.56 9.02 8.10
CA LEU A 137 3.99 9.25 7.87
C LEU A 137 4.51 10.44 8.66
N MET A 138 3.76 11.54 8.72
CA MET A 138 4.11 12.71 9.55
C MET A 138 4.07 12.40 11.06
N ALA A 139 3.23 11.45 11.48
CA ALA A 139 3.08 11.08 12.87
C ALA A 139 4.19 10.13 13.38
N ILE A 140 4.96 9.48 12.48
CA ILE A 140 6.01 8.51 12.85
C ILE A 140 6.97 9.07 13.92
N PRO A 141 7.57 10.27 13.78
CA PRO A 141 8.52 10.78 14.79
C PRO A 141 7.91 11.01 16.19
N TYR A 142 6.58 11.13 16.27
CA TYR A 142 5.87 11.36 17.52
C TYR A 142 5.37 10.05 18.17
N ILE A 143 5.17 9.02 17.36
CA ILE A 143 4.67 7.71 17.78
C ILE A 143 5.84 6.73 18.03
N ASP A 144 6.94 6.86 17.28
CA ASP A 144 8.14 6.06 17.49
C ASP A 144 9.14 6.80 18.38
N LEU A 145 9.11 6.47 19.67
CA LEU A 145 10.03 7.03 20.68
C LEU A 145 11.33 6.24 20.81
N ASN A 146 11.54 5.19 20.01
CA ASN A 146 12.73 4.35 20.11
C ASN A 146 13.94 5.08 19.49
N LYS A 147 14.95 5.42 20.30
CA LYS A 147 16.17 6.08 19.80
C LYS A 147 17.20 5.11 19.21
N LYS A 148 17.05 3.81 19.46
CA LYS A 148 17.94 2.77 18.92
C LYS A 148 17.72 2.59 17.42
N GLY A 149 18.70 2.06 16.70
CA GLY A 149 18.63 1.90 15.23
C GLY A 149 18.56 3.23 14.47
N SER A 150 19.05 4.32 15.05
CA SER A 150 19.14 5.62 14.39
C SER A 150 20.51 5.80 13.76
N GLY A 151 20.57 5.86 12.44
CA GLY A 151 21.82 6.04 11.69
C GLY A 151 22.59 4.76 11.37
N TYR A 152 22.03 3.58 11.66
CA TYR A 152 22.55 2.27 11.25
C TYR A 152 21.41 1.29 11.02
N TYR A 153 21.65 0.25 10.23
CA TYR A 153 20.65 -0.78 9.99
C TYR A 153 20.57 -1.73 11.20
N SER A 154 19.38 -1.94 11.76
CA SER A 154 19.11 -2.98 12.77
C SER A 154 17.64 -3.40 12.71
N TYR A 155 17.39 -4.71 12.66
CA TYR A 155 16.03 -5.25 12.71
C TYR A 155 15.65 -5.60 14.14
N ALA A 156 16.57 -6.16 14.92
CA ALA A 156 16.30 -6.64 16.26
C ALA A 156 15.86 -5.55 17.23
N GLU A 157 16.38 -4.33 17.07
CA GLU A 157 16.06 -3.21 17.96
C GLU A 157 14.72 -2.52 17.64
N ARG A 158 14.16 -2.75 16.43
CA ARG A 158 12.97 -2.07 15.88
C ARG A 158 12.00 -3.02 15.17
N LYS A 159 11.92 -4.28 15.64
CA LYS A 159 11.18 -5.35 14.95
C LYS A 159 9.74 -4.98 14.62
N ALA A 160 9.01 -4.39 15.57
CA ALA A 160 7.61 -4.09 15.40
C ALA A 160 7.39 -2.90 14.46
N GLU A 161 8.18 -1.84 14.64
CA GLU A 161 8.13 -0.62 13.84
C GLU A 161 8.43 -0.93 12.37
N ILE A 162 9.51 -1.69 12.11
CA ILE A 162 9.89 -2.13 10.76
C ILE A 162 8.83 -3.07 10.19
N SER A 163 8.31 -4.04 10.97
CA SER A 163 7.29 -4.98 10.47
C SER A 163 6.01 -4.28 10.03
N ILE A 164 5.51 -3.31 10.82
CA ILE A 164 4.31 -2.54 10.49
C ILE A 164 4.55 -1.70 9.24
N PHE A 165 5.71 -1.03 9.15
CA PHE A 165 6.07 -0.26 7.97
C PHE A 165 6.18 -1.14 6.72
N MET A 166 6.87 -2.28 6.81
CA MET A 166 7.00 -3.25 5.72
C MET A 166 5.66 -3.82 5.29
N PHE A 167 4.76 -4.09 6.24
CA PHE A 167 3.41 -4.52 5.90
C PHE A 167 2.67 -3.47 5.06
N GLY A 168 2.67 -2.20 5.49
CA GLY A 168 1.99 -1.12 4.75
C GLY A 168 2.67 -0.77 3.43
N TRP A 169 3.99 -0.64 3.41
CA TRP A 169 4.74 -0.25 2.22
C TRP A 169 4.93 -1.42 1.24
N LEU A 170 5.54 -2.53 1.65
CA LEU A 170 5.77 -3.65 0.75
C LEU A 170 4.48 -4.44 0.51
N GLY A 171 3.80 -4.85 1.59
CA GLY A 171 2.66 -5.76 1.53
C GLY A 171 1.39 -5.14 0.94
N MET A 172 1.11 -3.87 1.25
CA MET A 172 -0.05 -3.17 0.69
C MET A 172 0.34 -2.37 -0.55
N TRP A 173 1.24 -1.38 -0.42
CA TRP A 173 1.50 -0.44 -1.51
C TRP A 173 2.17 -1.06 -2.74
N VAL A 174 3.34 -1.68 -2.58
CA VAL A 174 4.13 -2.25 -3.70
C VAL A 174 3.41 -3.43 -4.34
N VAL A 175 2.86 -4.35 -3.54
CA VAL A 175 2.11 -5.50 -4.07
C VAL A 175 0.87 -5.05 -4.85
N MET A 176 0.13 -4.03 -4.39
CA MET A 176 -1.02 -3.51 -5.15
C MET A 176 -0.61 -2.88 -6.48
N ILE A 177 0.54 -2.20 -6.55
CA ILE A 177 1.10 -1.72 -7.83
C ILE A 177 1.38 -2.90 -8.77
N ILE A 178 1.99 -3.98 -8.26
CA ILE A 178 2.30 -5.17 -9.05
C ILE A 178 1.00 -5.83 -9.57
N ILE A 179 -0.01 -5.99 -8.70
CA ILE A 179 -1.33 -6.53 -9.08
C ILE A 179 -1.99 -5.66 -10.16
N GLY A 180 -2.06 -4.34 -9.95
CA GLY A 180 -2.63 -3.40 -10.91
C GLY A 180 -1.88 -3.39 -12.26
N THR A 181 -0.58 -3.65 -12.25
CA THR A 181 0.24 -3.64 -13.47
C THR A 181 0.03 -4.92 -14.26
N PHE A 182 0.24 -6.07 -13.63
CA PHE A 182 0.42 -7.35 -14.33
C PHE A 182 -0.80 -8.27 -14.27
N LEU A 183 -1.77 -8.01 -13.39
CA LEU A 183 -2.94 -8.88 -13.20
C LEU A 183 -4.26 -8.17 -13.50
N ARG A 184 -4.28 -6.83 -13.62
CA ARG A 184 -5.46 -6.07 -14.07
C ARG A 184 -5.41 -5.83 -15.57
N GLY A 185 -6.35 -6.45 -16.29
CA GLY A 185 -6.50 -6.34 -17.74
C GLY A 185 -7.69 -5.47 -18.15
N PRO A 186 -8.25 -5.69 -19.35
CA PRO A 186 -9.45 -5.00 -19.83
C PRO A 186 -10.60 -5.02 -18.82
N ASN A 187 -11.36 -3.93 -18.76
CA ASN A 187 -12.47 -3.70 -17.81
C ASN A 187 -12.05 -3.78 -16.33
N TRP A 188 -10.76 -3.61 -16.04
CA TRP A 188 -10.18 -3.82 -14.71
C TRP A 188 -10.40 -5.23 -14.13
N ASN A 189 -10.62 -6.21 -15.00
CA ASN A 189 -10.78 -7.60 -14.59
C ASN A 189 -9.46 -8.18 -14.13
N PHE A 190 -9.55 -9.12 -13.19
CA PHE A 190 -8.40 -9.89 -12.73
C PHE A 190 -8.14 -11.03 -13.70
N PHE A 191 -6.90 -11.10 -14.19
CA PHE A 191 -6.39 -12.19 -15.01
C PHE A 191 -5.23 -12.85 -14.26
N GLY A 192 -5.22 -14.18 -14.22
CA GLY A 192 -4.15 -14.92 -13.59
C GLY A 192 -2.81 -14.72 -14.31
N PRO A 193 -1.68 -15.07 -13.66
CA PRO A 193 -0.39 -15.07 -14.32
C PRO A 193 -0.45 -15.90 -15.61
N PHE A 194 0.08 -15.34 -16.71
CA PHE A 194 0.12 -15.97 -18.06
C PHE A 194 -1.25 -16.20 -18.72
N GLN A 195 -2.35 -15.74 -18.14
CA GLN A 195 -3.66 -15.83 -18.79
C GLN A 195 -3.76 -14.79 -19.92
N TYR A 196 -4.32 -15.21 -21.06
CA TYR A 196 -4.66 -14.29 -22.14
C TYR A 196 -5.74 -13.29 -21.69
N TRP A 197 -5.51 -12.01 -21.98
CA TRP A 197 -6.42 -10.93 -21.63
C TRP A 197 -7.48 -10.75 -22.72
N ASP A 198 -8.62 -11.44 -22.55
CA ASP A 198 -9.77 -11.25 -23.43
C ASP A 198 -10.54 -9.97 -23.07
N SER A 199 -10.65 -9.05 -24.02
CA SER A 199 -11.37 -7.79 -23.88
C SER A 199 -12.89 -7.96 -23.77
N HIS A 200 -13.43 -9.08 -24.27
CA HIS A 200 -14.86 -9.37 -24.27
C HIS A 200 -15.31 -10.11 -23.00
N LEU A 201 -14.37 -10.49 -22.14
CA LEU A 201 -14.69 -11.11 -20.88
C LEU A 201 -15.38 -10.08 -19.96
N LEU A 202 -16.66 -10.30 -19.71
CA LEU A 202 -17.48 -9.54 -18.77
C LEU A 202 -17.93 -10.49 -17.64
N PRO A 203 -17.11 -10.69 -16.60
CA PRO A 203 -17.51 -11.53 -15.49
C PRO A 203 -18.70 -10.88 -14.76
N ALA A 204 -19.75 -11.66 -14.51
CA ALA A 204 -20.88 -11.24 -13.71
C ALA A 204 -20.46 -11.14 -12.23
N LEU A 205 -19.78 -10.04 -11.88
CA LEU A 205 -19.47 -9.71 -10.49
C LEU A 205 -20.79 -9.37 -9.78
N THR A 206 -21.38 -10.39 -9.13
CA THR A 206 -22.55 -10.20 -8.27
C THR A 206 -22.12 -9.47 -7.01
N ASN A 207 -22.16 -8.15 -7.08
CA ASN A 207 -21.89 -7.28 -5.96
C ASN A 207 -23.04 -7.36 -4.98
N VAL A 208 -22.78 -7.87 -3.78
CA VAL A 208 -23.80 -7.99 -2.74
C VAL A 208 -23.42 -7.09 -1.57
N ASN A 209 -24.39 -6.32 -1.08
CA ASN A 209 -24.22 -5.47 0.09
C ASN A 209 -24.44 -6.26 1.38
N LEU A 210 -23.87 -5.80 2.50
CA LEU A 210 -24.09 -6.46 3.79
C LEU A 210 -25.58 -6.48 4.17
N SER A 211 -26.31 -5.40 3.87
CA SER A 211 -27.75 -5.32 4.11
C SER A 211 -28.52 -6.38 3.32
N GLU A 212 -28.13 -6.68 2.08
CA GLU A 212 -28.72 -7.78 1.29
C GLU A 212 -28.39 -9.16 1.86
N TYR A 213 -27.17 -9.36 2.35
CA TYR A 213 -26.80 -10.61 3.03
C TYR A 213 -27.69 -10.89 4.25
N VAL A 214 -27.93 -9.87 5.08
CA VAL A 214 -28.70 -10.06 6.31
C VAL A 214 -30.21 -10.08 6.03
N TRP A 215 -30.75 -9.08 5.33
CA TRP A 215 -32.19 -8.98 5.13
C TRP A 215 -32.72 -9.98 4.11
N VAL A 216 -32.08 -10.10 2.95
CA VAL A 216 -32.57 -10.92 1.84
C VAL A 216 -32.16 -12.37 2.01
N LYS A 217 -30.86 -12.65 2.18
CA LYS A 217 -30.36 -14.04 2.21
C LYS A 217 -30.60 -14.73 3.55
N PHE A 218 -30.41 -14.04 4.67
CA PHE A 218 -30.55 -14.64 6.00
C PHE A 218 -31.99 -14.55 6.55
N LEU A 219 -32.64 -13.38 6.46
CA LEU A 219 -33.99 -13.18 7.01
C LEU A 219 -35.12 -13.46 5.99
N GLY A 220 -34.81 -13.61 4.69
CA GLY A 220 -35.81 -13.86 3.65
C GLY A 220 -36.78 -12.70 3.42
N GLN A 221 -36.42 -11.49 3.83
CA GLN A 221 -37.26 -10.29 3.75
C GLN A 221 -36.73 -9.32 2.68
N GLY A 222 -37.63 -8.53 2.10
CA GLY A 222 -37.23 -7.40 1.25
C GLY A 222 -36.44 -6.35 2.04
N LEU A 223 -35.60 -5.57 1.35
CA LEU A 223 -34.81 -4.51 1.98
C LEU A 223 -35.73 -3.46 2.63
N PRO A 224 -35.51 -3.11 3.91
CA PRO A 224 -36.27 -2.05 4.57
C PRO A 224 -36.17 -0.71 3.83
N LYS A 225 -37.29 0.01 3.70
CA LYS A 225 -37.31 1.35 3.06
C LYS A 225 -36.57 2.42 3.86
N ASN A 226 -36.49 2.28 5.18
CA ASN A 226 -35.78 3.23 6.04
C ASN A 226 -34.28 2.89 6.05
N ILE A 227 -33.45 3.85 5.62
CA ILE A 227 -31.98 3.73 5.50
C ILE A 227 -31.35 3.23 6.80
N LEU A 228 -31.74 3.78 7.96
CA LEU A 228 -31.15 3.40 9.24
C LEU A 228 -31.43 1.95 9.62
N LYS A 229 -32.62 1.43 9.25
CA LYS A 229 -32.97 0.03 9.46
C LYS A 229 -32.27 -0.88 8.45
N ARG A 230 -32.21 -0.45 7.19
CA ARG A 230 -31.55 -1.17 6.09
C ARG A 230 -30.07 -1.43 6.42
N GLU A 231 -29.36 -0.39 6.82
CA GLU A 231 -27.90 -0.42 7.04
C GLU A 231 -27.50 -0.62 8.51
N PHE A 232 -28.45 -0.94 9.40
CA PHE A 232 -28.21 -1.08 10.85
C PHE A 232 -27.03 -2.00 11.18
N PHE A 233 -26.97 -3.18 10.55
CA PHE A 233 -25.89 -4.14 10.76
C PHE A 233 -24.54 -3.63 10.23
N GLY A 234 -24.55 -2.84 9.16
CA GLY A 234 -23.36 -2.15 8.66
C GLY A 234 -22.82 -1.14 9.66
N PHE A 235 -23.69 -0.28 10.19
CA PHE A 235 -23.32 0.67 11.24
C PHE A 235 -22.81 -0.02 12.51
N LEU A 236 -23.45 -1.12 12.91
CA LEU A 236 -23.02 -1.90 14.06
C LEU A 236 -21.63 -2.50 13.84
N LEU A 237 -21.36 -3.06 12.65
CA LEU A 237 -20.07 -3.67 12.33
C LEU A 237 -18.96 -2.62 12.27
N VAL A 238 -19.17 -1.53 11.52
CA VAL A 238 -18.18 -0.44 11.39
C VAL A 238 -17.97 0.28 12.72
N GLY A 239 -19.06 0.59 13.44
CA GLY A 239 -19.01 1.19 14.77
C GLY A 239 -18.33 0.27 15.77
N GLY A 240 -18.64 -1.03 15.76
CA GLY A 240 -17.97 -2.03 16.60
C GLY A 240 -16.48 -2.14 16.30
N TYR A 241 -16.08 -2.07 15.04
CA TYR A 241 -14.67 -2.06 14.63
C TYR A 241 -13.90 -0.88 15.22
N PHE A 242 -14.49 0.32 15.26
CA PHE A 242 -13.80 1.51 15.79
C PHE A 242 -14.09 1.82 17.27
N ALA A 243 -15.10 1.20 17.90
CA ALA A 243 -15.45 1.46 19.29
C ALA A 243 -15.10 0.30 20.23
N LEU A 244 -15.28 -0.95 19.80
CA LEU A 244 -15.05 -2.14 20.62
C LEU A 244 -13.64 -2.71 20.42
N LEU A 245 -13.13 -2.73 19.19
CA LEU A 245 -11.81 -3.28 18.91
C LEU A 245 -10.68 -2.50 19.61
N PRO A 246 -10.69 -1.15 19.68
CA PRO A 246 -9.64 -0.41 20.39
C PRO A 246 -9.46 -0.80 21.85
N PRO A 247 -10.50 -0.79 22.72
CA PRO A 247 -10.32 -1.19 24.12
C PRO A 247 -9.92 -2.66 24.24
N ILE A 248 -10.45 -3.56 23.40
CA ILE A 248 -10.05 -4.97 23.41
C ILE A 248 -8.56 -5.14 23.10
N LEU A 249 -8.05 -4.50 22.04
CA LEU A 249 -6.63 -4.55 21.67
C LEU A 249 -5.73 -3.93 22.74
N THR A 250 -6.18 -2.84 23.35
CA THR A 250 -5.47 -2.15 24.42
C THR A 250 -5.31 -3.04 25.66
N LEU A 251 -6.37 -3.74 26.05
CA LEU A 251 -6.38 -4.60 27.23
C LEU A 251 -5.64 -5.92 27.02
N THR A 252 -5.47 -6.37 25.77
CA THR A 252 -4.90 -7.69 25.44
C THR A 252 -3.45 -7.59 24.95
N ILE A 253 -3.23 -7.05 23.74
CA ILE A 253 -1.96 -7.16 23.01
C ILE A 253 -1.13 -5.87 23.15
N LEU A 254 -1.78 -4.71 23.12
CA LEU A 254 -1.13 -3.41 22.97
C LEU A 254 -0.95 -2.62 24.27
N LYS A 255 -1.18 -3.25 25.43
CA LYS A 255 -1.07 -2.60 26.75
C LYS A 255 0.28 -1.89 26.95
N LYS A 256 1.38 -2.55 26.56
CA LYS A 256 2.74 -2.00 26.63
C LYS A 256 2.93 -0.74 25.78
N TYR A 257 2.24 -0.65 24.64
CA TYR A 257 2.29 0.54 23.78
C TYR A 257 1.54 1.71 24.38
N LEU A 258 0.40 1.46 25.05
CA LEU A 258 -0.32 2.51 25.78
C LEU A 258 0.55 3.10 26.89
N GLU A 259 1.22 2.26 27.68
CA GLU A 259 2.11 2.71 28.76
C GLU A 259 3.31 3.51 28.22
N LYS A 260 3.89 3.10 27.08
CA LYS A 260 5.04 3.79 26.45
C LYS A 260 4.66 5.13 25.81
N LEU A 261 3.50 5.23 25.16
CA LEU A 261 3.12 6.38 24.34
C LEU A 261 2.22 7.38 25.07
N GLY A 262 1.55 6.95 26.13
CA GLY A 262 0.47 7.70 26.75
C GLY A 262 -0.78 7.76 25.86
N THR A 263 -1.89 8.22 26.43
CA THR A 263 -3.23 8.11 25.81
C THR A 263 -3.31 8.78 24.44
N ALA A 264 -2.86 10.04 24.31
CA ALA A 264 -3.05 10.80 23.07
C ALA A 264 -2.32 10.20 21.87
N ARG A 265 -1.01 9.91 22.01
CA ARG A 265 -0.19 9.33 20.93
C ARG A 265 -0.63 7.89 20.62
N TYR A 266 -0.99 7.13 21.64
CA TYR A 266 -1.51 5.79 21.48
C TYR A 266 -2.83 5.78 20.69
N SER A 267 -3.76 6.70 20.97
CA SER A 267 -5.02 6.82 20.22
C SER A 267 -4.77 7.07 18.72
N VAL A 268 -3.85 7.97 18.39
CA VAL A 268 -3.47 8.23 16.98
C VAL A 268 -2.87 6.99 16.35
N PHE A 269 -1.89 6.35 17.02
CA PHE A 269 -1.29 5.10 16.56
C PHE A 269 -2.33 4.01 16.29
N LEU A 270 -3.28 3.84 17.21
CA LEU A 270 -4.28 2.79 17.12
C LEU A 270 -5.27 3.04 15.97
N VAL A 271 -5.71 4.29 15.77
CA VAL A 271 -6.58 4.65 14.63
C VAL A 271 -5.86 4.40 13.30
N LEU A 272 -4.57 4.76 13.19
CA LEU A 272 -3.77 4.50 11.99
C LEU A 272 -3.58 3.01 11.75
N LEU A 273 -3.28 2.23 12.80
CA LEU A 273 -3.11 0.78 12.72
C LEU A 273 -4.40 0.08 12.28
N LEU A 274 -5.54 0.48 12.85
CA LEU A 274 -6.84 -0.06 12.45
C LEU A 274 -7.21 0.35 11.01
N SER A 275 -6.92 1.59 10.61
CA SER A 275 -7.15 2.03 9.23
C SER A 275 -6.29 1.23 8.23
N LEU A 276 -5.04 0.93 8.60
CA LEU A 276 -4.16 0.07 7.82
C LEU A 276 -4.70 -1.37 7.72
N ALA A 277 -5.22 -1.91 8.81
CA ALA A 277 -5.79 -3.26 8.86
C ALA A 277 -7.17 -3.37 8.20
N ALA A 278 -7.90 -2.26 8.03
CA ALA A 278 -9.21 -2.24 7.41
C ALA A 278 -9.16 -2.63 5.92
N LEU A 279 -8.12 -2.18 5.20
CA LEU A 279 -7.94 -2.49 3.78
C LEU A 279 -7.82 -4.00 3.50
N PRO A 280 -6.87 -4.75 4.08
CA PRO A 280 -6.77 -6.20 3.85
C PRO A 280 -8.02 -6.93 4.36
N ALA A 281 -8.62 -6.50 5.48
CA ALA A 281 -9.88 -7.07 5.95
C ALA A 281 -11.01 -6.91 4.91
N LYS A 282 -11.13 -5.73 4.30
CA LYS A 282 -12.09 -5.47 3.21
C LYS A 282 -11.76 -6.30 1.97
N MET A 283 -10.48 -6.48 1.63
CA MET A 283 -10.06 -7.34 0.51
C MET A 283 -10.51 -8.80 0.72
N TYR A 284 -10.32 -9.35 1.92
CA TYR A 284 -10.81 -10.70 2.24
C TYR A 284 -12.33 -10.80 2.18
N LEU A 285 -13.07 -9.81 2.70
CA LEU A 285 -14.53 -9.78 2.59
C LEU A 285 -14.99 -9.76 1.13
N ARG A 286 -14.27 -9.00 0.29
CA ARG A 286 -14.53 -8.90 -1.14
C ARG A 286 -14.27 -10.23 -1.85
N TRP A 287 -13.16 -10.90 -1.57
CA TRP A 287 -12.77 -12.13 -2.25
C TRP A 287 -13.55 -13.37 -1.80
N LEU A 288 -13.82 -13.50 -0.50
CA LEU A 288 -14.48 -14.69 0.06
C LEU A 288 -16.01 -14.62 -0.06
N PHE A 289 -16.58 -13.41 0.04
CA PHE A 289 -18.03 -13.23 0.13
C PHE A 289 -18.61 -12.30 -0.95
N ASN A 290 -17.83 -11.85 -1.93
CA ASN A 290 -18.27 -10.87 -2.94
C ASN A 290 -18.92 -9.61 -2.33
N LEU A 291 -18.56 -9.27 -1.09
CA LEU A 291 -19.16 -8.16 -0.36
C LEU A 291 -18.64 -6.84 -0.93
N LYS A 292 -19.53 -6.01 -1.48
CA LYS A 292 -19.16 -4.70 -2.04
C LYS A 292 -19.13 -3.63 -0.95
N TYR A 293 -20.27 -3.38 -0.31
CA TYR A 293 -20.40 -2.38 0.73
C TYR A 293 -20.87 -3.00 2.05
N LEU A 294 -20.24 -2.58 3.14
CA LEU A 294 -20.67 -2.79 4.51
C LEU A 294 -21.85 -1.86 4.84
N ILE A 295 -21.78 -0.62 4.36
CA ILE A 295 -22.87 0.36 4.45
C ILE A 295 -23.10 0.91 3.05
N ALA A 296 -24.31 0.77 2.53
CA ALA A 296 -24.69 1.27 1.21
C ALA A 296 -25.81 2.33 1.32
N ILE A 297 -25.48 3.60 1.07
CA ILE A 297 -26.43 4.70 1.06
C ILE A 297 -26.27 5.48 -0.27
N PRO A 298 -26.77 4.91 -1.38
CA PRO A 298 -26.65 5.52 -2.70
C PRO A 298 -27.34 6.89 -2.78
N GLU A 299 -28.36 7.14 -1.94
CA GLU A 299 -29.11 8.40 -1.89
C GLU A 299 -28.23 9.61 -1.53
N TYR A 300 -27.16 9.39 -0.77
CA TYR A 300 -26.22 10.41 -0.33
C TYR A 300 -24.78 10.16 -0.81
N PHE A 301 -24.59 9.23 -1.76
CA PHE A 301 -23.28 8.78 -2.21
C PHE A 301 -22.35 8.34 -1.05
N PHE A 302 -22.94 7.79 0.03
CA PHE A 302 -22.20 7.36 1.20
C PHE A 302 -22.12 5.84 1.26
N ASN A 303 -20.99 5.30 0.82
CA ASN A 303 -20.73 3.87 0.81
C ASN A 303 -19.39 3.53 1.47
N ILE A 304 -19.36 2.48 2.30
CA ILE A 304 -18.19 1.99 3.06
C ILE A 304 -17.98 0.50 2.79
#